data_AF-A0AAD9BFT7-F1
#
_entry.id   AF-A0AAD9BFT7-F1
#
_cell.length_a   1.000
_cell.length_b   1.000
_cell.length_c   1.000
_cell.angle_alpha   90.00
_cell.angle_beta   90.00
_cell.angle_gamma   90.00
#
_symmetry.space_group_name_H-M   'P 1'
#
loop_
_entity.id
_entity.type
_entity.pdbx_description
1 polymer ?
#
loop_
_entity_poly.entity_id
_entity_poly.type
_entity_poly.pdbx_seq_one_letter_code
_entity_poly.pdbx_strand_id
1 'polypeptide(L)'
;MANFRNHLQELHLFFRNSANRSATLRSAATTLGLNDLKVKEVKDTRWLSQDLAVQNLQRSLPDVLPHIAMLSKVFQRADVNFLHIKEQVPVTLVTLGSILEADESPLPGTFLARLHQDLDNPGGLGAFSIAGKEERSRRGHGNLERPREELWARFVRDVLKPYICSLESNIERRFQHIEVLGAFSVLGPKAVTSNEVTNISMLQTLTKKFVKNEWTSYKQHVLVGSFKDKTQAELMQLLASEKCKLREGFFHDEQGEN
;
A
#
# COMPACT_ATOMS: atom_id res chain seq x y z
N MET A 1 19.62 -7.07 19.80
CA MET A 1 18.79 -8.30 19.74
C MET A 1 19.61 -9.59 19.63
N ALA A 2 20.76 -9.62 18.93
CA ALA A 2 21.61 -10.82 18.82
C ALA A 2 21.97 -11.47 20.18
N ASN A 3 22.30 -10.66 21.20
CA ASN A 3 22.65 -11.17 22.54
C ASN A 3 21.49 -11.94 23.20
N PHE A 4 20.25 -11.47 23.09
CA PHE A 4 19.11 -12.12 23.73
C PHE A 4 18.81 -13.48 23.11
N ARG A 5 18.82 -13.59 21.77
CA ARG A 5 18.63 -14.86 21.07
C ARG A 5 19.77 -15.85 21.37
N ASN A 6 21.01 -15.37 21.42
CA ASN A 6 22.17 -16.20 21.77
C ASN A 6 22.05 -16.73 23.20
N HIS A 7 21.67 -15.90 24.16
CA HIS A 7 21.42 -16.34 25.53
C HIS A 7 20.29 -17.38 25.59
N LEU A 8 19.20 -17.19 24.83
CA LEU A 8 18.12 -18.20 24.77
C LEU A 8 18.59 -19.52 24.13
N GLN A 9 19.46 -19.46 23.12
CA GLN A 9 20.00 -20.66 22.47
C GLN A 9 20.99 -21.38 23.39
N GLU A 10 21.87 -20.65 24.08
CA GLU A 10 22.76 -21.17 25.11
C GLU A 10 21.97 -21.81 26.24
N LEU A 11 20.88 -21.17 26.68
CA LEU A 11 19.98 -21.72 27.70
C LEU A 11 19.32 -23.02 27.21
N HIS A 12 18.84 -23.05 25.97
CA HIS A 12 18.30 -24.26 25.36
C HIS A 12 19.34 -25.38 25.33
N LEU A 13 20.55 -25.11 24.84
CA LEU A 13 21.66 -26.08 24.78
C LEU A 13 22.08 -26.55 26.17
N PHE A 14 22.13 -25.63 27.14
CA PHE A 14 22.48 -25.90 28.52
C PHE A 14 21.55 -26.96 29.15
N PHE A 15 20.23 -26.86 28.90
CA PHE A 15 19.27 -27.85 29.38
C PHE A 15 19.26 -29.12 28.53
N ARG A 16 19.31 -28.99 27.20
CA ARG A 16 19.21 -30.11 26.26
C ARG A 16 20.39 -31.07 26.33
N ASN A 17 21.61 -30.59 26.56
CA ASN A 17 22.82 -31.41 26.57
C ASN A 17 23.03 -32.19 27.88
N SER A 18 22.14 -32.03 28.89
CA SER A 18 22.24 -32.75 30.16
C SER A 18 20.90 -33.36 30.56
N ALA A 19 20.86 -34.70 30.61
CA ALA A 19 19.68 -35.44 31.03
C ALA A 19 19.22 -35.04 32.44
N ASN A 20 20.17 -34.85 33.37
CA ASN A 20 19.87 -34.42 34.74
C ASN A 20 19.21 -33.04 34.77
N ARG A 21 19.76 -32.04 34.06
CA ARG A 21 19.19 -30.69 34.02
C ARG A 21 17.81 -30.68 33.36
N SER A 22 17.63 -31.44 32.29
CA SER A 22 16.33 -31.62 31.64
C SER A 22 15.30 -32.32 32.55
N ALA A 23 15.73 -33.24 33.41
CA ALA A 23 14.86 -33.87 34.41
C ALA A 23 14.49 -32.88 35.52
N THR A 24 15.45 -32.12 36.04
CA THR A 24 15.20 -31.05 37.02
C THR A 24 14.22 -30.00 36.49
N LEU A 25 14.40 -29.57 35.24
CA LEU A 25 13.52 -28.59 34.61
C LEU A 25 12.10 -29.14 34.42
N ARG A 26 11.95 -30.41 34.06
CA ARG A 26 10.63 -31.08 33.98
C ARG A 26 9.95 -31.18 35.35
N SER A 27 10.70 -31.54 36.38
CA SER A 27 10.20 -31.58 37.75
C SER A 27 9.72 -30.19 38.21
N ALA A 28 10.51 -29.15 37.98
CA ALA A 28 10.13 -27.77 38.27
C ALA A 28 8.88 -27.33 37.48
N ALA A 29 8.78 -27.68 36.19
CA ALA A 29 7.61 -27.40 35.37
C ALA A 29 6.35 -28.07 35.93
N THR A 30 6.46 -29.31 36.43
CA THR A 30 5.35 -30.02 37.08
C THR A 30 4.92 -29.36 38.39
N THR A 31 5.86 -28.96 39.24
CA THR A 31 5.55 -28.23 40.49
C THR A 31 4.83 -26.90 40.21
N LEU A 32 5.16 -26.23 39.10
CA LEU A 32 4.55 -24.96 38.69
C LEU A 32 3.27 -25.12 37.86
N GLY A 33 2.82 -26.35 37.58
CA GLY A 33 1.63 -26.61 36.76
C GLY A 33 1.82 -26.34 35.25
N LEU A 34 3.06 -26.24 34.77
CA LEU A 34 3.42 -25.95 33.38
C LEU A 34 3.73 -27.22 32.58
N ASN A 35 2.92 -28.26 32.73
CA ASN A 35 3.18 -29.59 32.17
C ASN A 35 3.22 -29.63 30.62
N ASP A 36 2.56 -28.68 29.96
CA ASP A 36 2.52 -28.59 28.49
C ASP A 36 3.69 -27.81 27.88
N LEU A 37 4.54 -27.21 28.73
CA LEU A 37 5.63 -26.37 28.28
C LEU A 37 6.79 -27.22 27.77
N LYS A 38 6.89 -27.35 26.45
CA LYS A 38 8.02 -28.02 25.79
C LYS A 38 9.14 -27.01 25.60
N VAL A 39 10.33 -27.36 26.10
CA VAL A 39 11.57 -26.64 25.77
C VAL A 39 11.85 -26.84 24.29
N LYS A 40 11.50 -25.83 23.50
CA LYS A 40 11.76 -25.80 22.06
C LYS A 40 13.07 -25.10 21.80
N GLU A 41 13.73 -25.50 20.72
CA GLU A 41 14.91 -24.80 20.26
C GLU A 41 14.50 -23.41 19.78
N VAL A 42 15.35 -22.41 19.94
CA VAL A 42 15.01 -21.01 19.62
C VAL A 42 14.63 -20.85 18.14
N LYS A 43 15.12 -21.73 17.26
CA LYS A 43 14.70 -21.79 15.86
C LYS A 43 13.26 -22.26 15.62
N ASP A 44 12.66 -22.99 16.57
CA ASP A 44 11.32 -23.58 16.44
C ASP A 44 10.20 -22.65 16.93
N THR A 45 10.58 -21.47 17.44
CA THR A 45 9.65 -20.47 17.94
C THR A 45 9.15 -19.53 16.84
N ARG A 46 7.87 -19.67 16.49
CA ARG A 46 7.15 -18.94 15.41
C ARG A 46 7.27 -17.41 15.47
N TRP A 47 7.41 -16.83 16.66
CA TRP A 47 7.49 -15.37 16.82
C TRP A 47 8.78 -14.78 16.21
N LEU A 48 9.87 -15.53 16.16
CA LEU A 48 11.12 -15.07 15.53
C LEU A 48 11.04 -15.02 13.99
N SER A 49 10.27 -15.91 13.36
CA SER A 49 9.96 -15.81 11.92
C SER A 49 9.02 -14.64 11.59
N GLN A 50 8.15 -14.30 12.54
CA GLN A 50 7.27 -13.13 12.41
C GLN A 50 8.07 -11.83 12.57
N ASP A 51 9.01 -11.78 13.50
CA ASP A 51 9.93 -10.63 13.65
C ASP A 51 10.76 -10.40 12.39
N LEU A 52 11.22 -11.45 11.71
CA LEU A 52 11.96 -11.33 10.46
C LEU A 52 11.07 -10.80 9.32
N ALA A 53 9.84 -11.30 9.19
CA ALA A 53 8.87 -10.78 8.24
C ALA A 53 8.52 -9.30 8.52
N VAL A 54 8.34 -8.95 9.79
CA VAL A 54 8.11 -7.55 10.23
C VAL A 54 9.31 -6.68 9.91
N GLN A 55 10.54 -7.15 10.13
CA GLN A 55 11.75 -6.39 9.81
C GLN A 55 11.93 -6.19 8.30
N ASN A 56 11.61 -7.19 7.48
CA ASN A 56 11.66 -7.04 6.04
C ASN A 56 10.58 -6.09 5.51
N LEU A 57 9.38 -6.10 6.10
CA LEU A 57 8.34 -5.10 5.84
C LEU A 57 8.77 -3.69 6.29
N GLN A 58 9.40 -3.56 7.46
CA GLN A 58 9.98 -2.29 7.93
C GLN A 58 11.04 -1.73 6.98
N ARG A 59 11.70 -2.58 6.18
CA ARG A 59 12.71 -2.16 5.21
C ARG A 59 12.15 -1.78 3.84
N SER A 60 11.01 -2.33 3.43
CA SER A 60 10.29 -1.88 2.22
C SER A 60 9.40 -0.67 2.49
N LEU A 61 9.06 -0.41 3.75
CA LEU A 61 8.24 0.73 4.16
C LEU A 61 8.83 2.10 3.76
N PRO A 62 10.13 2.40 3.91
CA PRO A 62 10.69 3.69 3.49
C PRO A 62 10.50 4.04 2.01
N ASP A 63 10.39 3.04 1.12
CA ASP A 63 10.14 3.30 -0.30
C ASP A 63 8.64 3.45 -0.59
N VAL A 64 7.78 2.69 0.10
CA VAL A 64 6.32 2.72 -0.14
C VAL A 64 5.63 3.86 0.62
N LEU A 65 6.05 4.13 1.85
CA LEU A 65 5.38 5.03 2.79
C LEU A 65 5.38 6.49 2.32
N PRO A 66 6.43 7.07 1.71
CA PRO A 66 6.40 8.45 1.22
C PRO A 66 5.28 8.67 0.20
N HIS A 67 5.05 7.71 -0.70
CA HIS A 67 4.01 7.82 -1.72
C HIS A 67 2.62 7.72 -1.12
N ILE A 68 2.38 6.75 -0.23
CA ILE A 68 1.10 6.65 0.50
C ILE A 68 0.88 7.88 1.39
N ALA A 69 1.91 8.35 2.10
CA ALA A 69 1.81 9.49 3.00
C ALA A 69 1.56 10.79 2.22
N MET A 70 2.17 10.96 1.04
CA MET A 70 1.88 12.06 0.15
C MET A 70 0.42 12.03 -0.27
N LEU A 71 -0.07 10.87 -0.73
CA LEU A 71 -1.47 10.69 -1.10
C LEU A 71 -2.39 11.01 0.09
N SER A 72 -2.11 10.49 1.28
CA SER A 72 -2.85 10.77 2.52
C SER A 72 -2.86 12.26 2.88
N LYS A 73 -1.72 12.96 2.72
CA LYS A 73 -1.64 14.41 2.99
C LYS A 73 -2.54 15.22 2.07
N VAL A 74 -2.73 14.79 0.81
CA VAL A 74 -3.67 15.45 -0.10
C VAL A 74 -5.10 15.39 0.44
N PHE A 75 -5.50 14.26 1.04
CA PHE A 75 -6.82 14.08 1.64
C PHE A 75 -7.02 14.81 2.98
N GLN A 76 -5.94 15.08 3.71
CA GLN A 76 -6.01 15.71 5.02
C GLN A 76 -6.07 17.24 4.96
N ARG A 77 -5.94 17.86 3.78
CA ARG A 77 -6.04 19.31 3.63
C ARG A 77 -7.50 19.76 3.81
N ALA A 78 -7.70 20.90 4.49
CA ALA A 78 -9.03 21.50 4.68
C ALA A 78 -9.71 21.82 3.33
N ASP A 79 -8.92 22.20 2.33
CA ASP A 79 -9.35 22.45 0.96
C ASP A 79 -8.81 21.34 0.04
N VAL A 80 -9.47 20.18 0.06
CA VAL A 80 -9.09 19.03 -0.76
C VAL A 80 -9.23 19.38 -2.24
N ASN A 81 -8.10 19.40 -2.96
CA ASN A 81 -8.07 19.63 -4.41
C ASN A 81 -8.22 18.30 -5.15
N PHE A 82 -9.41 18.02 -5.69
CA PHE A 82 -9.69 16.80 -6.43
C PHE A 82 -8.88 16.65 -7.73
N LEU A 83 -8.47 17.77 -8.35
CA LEU A 83 -7.56 17.73 -9.51
C LEU A 83 -6.20 17.18 -9.08
N HIS A 84 -5.71 17.63 -7.93
CA HIS A 84 -4.45 17.15 -7.38
C HIS A 84 -4.52 15.66 -7.00
N ILE A 85 -5.66 15.19 -6.46
CA ILE A 85 -5.90 13.77 -6.22
C ILE A 85 -5.85 12.98 -7.53
N LYS A 86 -6.53 13.49 -8.57
CA LYS A 86 -6.58 12.88 -9.90
C LYS A 86 -5.19 12.71 -10.50
N GLU A 87 -4.30 13.66 -10.30
CA GLU A 87 -2.91 13.58 -10.77
C GLU A 87 -2.06 12.65 -9.90
N GLN A 88 -2.24 12.66 -8.58
CA GLN A 88 -1.36 11.93 -7.65
C GLN A 88 -1.64 10.42 -7.57
N VAL A 89 -2.88 9.99 -7.74
CA VAL A 89 -3.22 8.56 -7.67
C VAL A 89 -2.55 7.74 -8.78
N PRO A 90 -2.61 8.12 -10.08
CA PRO A 90 -1.88 7.42 -11.13
C PRO A 90 -0.38 7.41 -10.92
N VAL A 91 0.21 8.54 -10.48
CA VAL A 91 1.64 8.61 -10.15
C VAL A 91 2.01 7.63 -9.05
N THR A 92 1.18 7.54 -8.00
CA THR A 92 1.38 6.59 -6.91
C THR A 92 1.30 5.15 -7.40
N LEU A 93 0.30 4.81 -8.22
CA LEU A 93 0.15 3.47 -8.79
C LEU A 93 1.33 3.09 -9.70
N VAL A 94 1.75 3.98 -10.59
CA VAL A 94 2.92 3.76 -11.45
C VAL A 94 4.17 3.55 -10.61
N THR A 95 4.35 4.34 -9.55
CA THR A 95 5.53 4.21 -8.68
C THR A 95 5.54 2.88 -7.91
N LEU A 96 4.38 2.45 -7.39
CA LEU A 96 4.22 1.15 -6.75
C LEU A 96 4.53 0.00 -7.72
N GLY A 97 4.05 0.10 -8.96
CA GLY A 97 4.36 -0.84 -10.04
C GLY A 97 5.86 -0.86 -10.37
N SER A 98 6.50 0.31 -10.47
CA SER A 98 7.95 0.39 -10.72
C SER A 98 8.78 -0.21 -9.58
N ILE A 99 8.34 -0.09 -8.32
CA ILE A 99 8.99 -0.76 -7.18
C ILE A 99 8.89 -2.28 -7.32
N LEU A 100 7.78 -2.79 -7.87
CA LEU A 100 7.57 -4.21 -8.11
C LEU A 100 8.41 -4.73 -9.29
N GLU A 101 8.52 -3.95 -10.37
CA GLU A 101 9.25 -4.30 -11.59
C GLU A 101 10.78 -4.21 -11.42
N ALA A 102 11.25 -3.45 -10.43
CA ALA A 102 12.69 -3.34 -10.10
C ALA A 102 13.32 -4.63 -9.53
N ASP A 103 12.59 -5.74 -9.54
CA ASP A 103 12.91 -7.05 -8.94
C ASP A 103 14.33 -7.57 -9.26
N GLU A 104 14.82 -7.30 -10.48
CA GLU A 104 16.13 -7.78 -10.94
C GLU A 104 17.18 -6.68 -11.08
N SER A 105 16.75 -5.41 -11.21
CA SER A 105 17.66 -4.27 -11.35
C SER A 105 17.28 -3.20 -10.33
N PRO A 106 18.05 -3.07 -9.25
CA PRO A 106 17.73 -2.13 -8.19
C PRO A 106 17.67 -0.69 -8.74
N LEU A 107 16.49 -0.05 -8.65
CA LEU A 107 16.26 1.33 -9.08
C LEU A 107 17.27 2.27 -8.38
N PRO A 108 18.13 2.99 -9.13
CA PRO A 108 19.15 3.84 -8.53
C PRO A 108 18.54 4.85 -7.57
N GLY A 109 18.95 4.79 -6.29
CA GLY A 109 18.51 5.73 -5.25
C GLY A 109 17.34 5.28 -4.38
N THR A 110 16.74 4.10 -4.63
CA THR A 110 15.74 3.51 -3.71
C THR A 110 16.43 2.80 -2.53
N PHE A 111 15.75 2.68 -1.39
CA PHE A 111 16.28 1.92 -0.25
C PHE A 111 16.35 0.42 -0.56
N LEU A 112 15.36 -0.11 -1.28
CA LEU A 112 15.35 -1.47 -1.82
C LEU A 112 16.57 -1.75 -2.71
N ALA A 113 17.05 -0.76 -3.46
CA ALA A 113 18.23 -0.91 -4.29
C ALA A 113 19.52 -1.16 -3.50
N ARG A 114 19.61 -0.57 -2.31
CA ARG A 114 20.75 -0.74 -1.41
C ARG A 114 20.58 -1.90 -0.45
N LEU A 115 19.38 -2.47 -0.36
CA LEU A 115 19.08 -3.56 0.57
C LEU A 115 20.04 -4.74 0.40
N HIS A 116 20.44 -5.09 -0.82
CA HIS A 116 21.45 -6.13 -1.04
C HIS A 116 22.81 -5.75 -0.43
N GLN A 117 23.28 -4.51 -0.63
CA GLN A 117 24.55 -4.03 -0.08
C GLN A 117 24.49 -3.85 1.45
N ASP A 118 23.36 -3.39 1.98
CA ASP A 118 23.16 -3.21 3.42
C ASP A 118 23.08 -4.57 4.13
N LEU A 119 22.47 -5.57 3.50
CA LEU A 119 22.49 -6.96 3.97
C LEU A 119 23.88 -7.62 3.87
N ASP A 120 24.81 -7.09 3.07
CA ASP A 120 26.22 -7.54 3.03
C ASP A 120 27.08 -6.86 4.11
N ASN A 121 26.65 -5.68 4.59
CA ASN A 121 27.33 -4.93 5.63
C ASN A 121 26.49 -4.87 6.92
N PRO A 122 26.66 -5.84 7.86
CA PRO A 122 25.89 -5.87 9.10
C PRO A 122 26.08 -4.62 9.99
N GLY A 123 27.13 -3.82 9.77
CA GLY A 123 27.33 -2.53 10.42
C GLY A 123 26.54 -1.36 9.81
N GLY A 124 26.20 -1.43 8.51
CA GLY A 124 25.40 -0.42 7.80
C GLY A 124 23.91 -0.46 8.19
N LEU A 125 23.43 -1.60 8.68
CA LEU A 125 22.04 -1.82 9.11
C LEU A 125 21.71 -1.23 10.50
N GLY A 126 22.68 -0.63 11.19
CA GLY A 126 22.50 -0.07 12.53
C GLY A 126 21.90 -1.09 13.52
N ALA A 127 20.86 -0.69 14.25
CA ALA A 127 20.18 -1.55 15.23
C ALA A 127 19.48 -2.79 14.63
N PHE A 128 19.31 -2.83 13.30
CA PHE A 128 18.60 -3.88 12.56
C PHE A 128 19.53 -4.97 12.01
N SER A 129 20.74 -5.12 12.58
CA SER A 129 21.68 -6.16 12.21
C SER A 129 21.12 -7.55 12.59
N ILE A 130 20.54 -8.22 11.60
CA ILE A 130 20.14 -9.62 11.71
C ILE A 130 21.36 -10.42 11.28
N ALA A 131 22.11 -10.97 12.24
CA ALA A 131 23.14 -11.94 11.92
C ALA A 131 22.47 -13.07 11.10
N GLY A 132 22.95 -13.32 9.88
CA GLY A 132 22.40 -14.26 8.88
C GLY A 132 22.29 -15.73 9.32
N LYS A 133 22.46 -16.01 10.62
CA LYS A 133 22.25 -17.33 11.20
C LYS A 133 20.75 -17.62 11.32
N GLU A 134 20.31 -18.43 10.37
CA GLU A 134 19.22 -19.41 10.49
C GLU A 134 17.80 -18.91 10.24
N GLU A 135 17.51 -18.67 8.95
CA GLU A 135 16.25 -19.10 8.35
C GLU A 135 16.30 -20.64 8.23
N ARG A 136 15.89 -21.40 9.25
CA ARG A 136 16.04 -22.86 9.23
C ARG A 136 14.85 -23.59 8.63
N SER A 137 15.15 -24.30 7.54
CA SER A 137 14.40 -25.42 6.99
C SER A 137 13.81 -26.31 8.07
N ARG A 138 12.49 -26.50 8.01
CA ARG A 138 11.81 -27.58 8.74
C ARG A 138 12.39 -28.91 8.26
N ARG A 139 12.89 -29.71 9.21
CA ARG A 139 13.27 -31.13 9.11
C ARG A 139 14.59 -31.40 8.39
N GLY A 140 15.65 -31.64 9.17
CA GLY A 140 16.62 -32.73 8.98
C GLY A 140 17.42 -32.85 7.67
N HIS A 141 17.12 -32.09 6.62
CA HIS A 141 17.97 -31.98 5.46
C HIS A 141 19.16 -31.13 5.85
N GLY A 142 20.34 -31.65 5.51
CA GLY A 142 21.62 -31.02 5.76
C GLY A 142 21.57 -29.53 5.46
N ASN A 143 22.32 -28.78 6.27
CA ASN A 143 22.41 -27.33 6.32
C ASN A 143 23.03 -26.75 5.04
N LEU A 144 22.47 -27.08 3.87
CA LEU A 144 22.74 -26.42 2.61
C LEU A 144 22.08 -25.06 2.75
N GLU A 145 22.89 -24.05 3.07
CA GLU A 145 22.50 -22.66 2.97
C GLU A 145 21.92 -22.46 1.57
N ARG A 146 20.61 -22.17 1.51
CA ARG A 146 20.01 -21.78 0.25
C ARG A 146 20.71 -20.51 -0.23
N PRO A 147 20.99 -20.38 -1.54
CA PRO A 147 21.50 -19.14 -2.09
C PRO A 147 20.64 -17.97 -1.63
N ARG A 148 21.26 -16.86 -1.25
CA ARG A 148 20.57 -15.69 -0.71
C ARG A 148 19.59 -15.10 -1.74
N GLU A 149 19.91 -15.25 -3.01
CA GLU A 149 19.07 -14.93 -4.16
C GLU A 149 17.74 -15.69 -4.09
N GLU A 150 17.75 -16.95 -3.64
CA GLU A 150 16.54 -17.77 -3.50
C GLU A 150 15.66 -17.27 -2.34
N LEU A 151 16.27 -16.86 -1.23
CA LEU A 151 15.56 -16.28 -0.08
C LEU A 151 14.93 -14.92 -0.43
N TRP A 152 15.66 -14.10 -1.18
CA TRP A 152 15.15 -12.83 -1.70
C TRP A 152 13.98 -13.04 -2.66
N ALA A 153 14.16 -13.89 -3.67
CA ALA A 153 13.10 -14.23 -4.62
C ALA A 153 11.84 -14.76 -3.90
N ARG A 154 12.04 -15.53 -2.82
CA ARG A 154 10.93 -15.99 -1.97
C ARG A 154 10.26 -14.85 -1.21
N PHE A 155 11.01 -13.95 -0.59
CA PHE A 155 10.44 -12.78 0.09
C PHE A 155 9.64 -11.90 -0.88
N VAL A 156 10.20 -11.61 -2.05
CA VAL A 156 9.52 -10.84 -3.08
C VAL A 156 8.19 -11.51 -3.44
N ARG A 157 8.24 -12.80 -3.79
CA ARG A 157 7.07 -13.56 -4.22
C ARG A 157 6.01 -13.71 -3.13
N ASP A 158 6.42 -14.08 -1.91
CA ASP A 158 5.51 -14.50 -0.85
C ASP A 158 5.02 -13.32 0.01
N VAL A 159 5.73 -12.19 0.02
CA VAL A 159 5.44 -11.04 0.91
C VAL A 159 5.31 -9.72 0.14
N LEU A 160 6.37 -9.29 -0.57
CA LEU A 160 6.40 -7.95 -1.16
C LEU A 160 5.35 -7.78 -2.25
N LYS A 161 5.30 -8.72 -3.20
CA LYS A 161 4.38 -8.69 -4.34
C LYS A 161 2.91 -8.75 -3.91
N PRO A 162 2.48 -9.70 -3.05
CA PRO A 162 1.12 -9.69 -2.52
C PRO A 162 0.76 -8.39 -1.79
N TYR A 163 1.69 -7.82 -1.05
CA TYR A 163 1.47 -6.55 -0.33
C TYR A 163 1.27 -5.38 -1.28
N ILE A 164 2.18 -5.17 -2.25
CA ILE A 164 2.09 -4.08 -3.22
C ILE A 164 0.85 -4.25 -4.11
N CYS A 165 0.59 -5.44 -4.65
CA CYS A 165 -0.60 -5.69 -5.46
C CYS A 165 -1.91 -5.47 -4.67
N SER A 166 -1.94 -5.84 -3.39
CA SER A 166 -3.10 -5.56 -2.52
C SER A 166 -3.29 -4.07 -2.28
N LEU A 167 -2.19 -3.32 -2.14
CA LEU A 167 -2.23 -1.87 -1.99
C LEU A 167 -2.74 -1.19 -3.27
N GLU A 168 -2.20 -1.56 -4.44
CA GLU A 168 -2.66 -1.10 -5.75
C GLU A 168 -4.14 -1.35 -5.93
N SER A 169 -4.59 -2.61 -5.74
CA SER A 169 -6.00 -3.00 -5.85
C SER A 169 -6.89 -2.19 -4.92
N ASN A 170 -6.42 -1.85 -3.71
CA ASN A 170 -7.16 -1.02 -2.77
C ASN A 170 -7.25 0.43 -3.20
N ILE A 171 -6.17 1.00 -3.75
CA ILE A 171 -6.15 2.36 -4.30
C ILE A 171 -7.09 2.41 -5.51
N GLU A 172 -6.95 1.50 -6.47
CA GLU A 172 -7.81 1.43 -7.67
C GLU A 172 -9.28 1.29 -7.31
N ARG A 173 -9.64 0.38 -6.39
CA ARG A 173 -11.02 0.19 -5.96
C ARG A 173 -11.60 1.44 -5.30
N ARG A 174 -10.80 2.14 -4.48
CA ARG A 174 -11.23 3.40 -3.84
C ARG A 174 -11.39 4.54 -4.83
N PHE A 175 -10.61 4.53 -5.92
CA PHE A 175 -10.54 5.59 -6.92
C PHE A 175 -11.00 5.14 -8.31
N GLN A 176 -11.91 4.15 -8.39
CA GLN A 176 -12.43 3.61 -9.66
C GLN A 176 -13.04 4.69 -10.57
N HIS A 177 -13.49 5.78 -9.96
CA HIS A 177 -14.11 6.93 -10.62
C HIS A 177 -13.29 8.20 -10.44
N ILE A 178 -11.96 8.13 -10.45
CA ILE A 178 -11.12 9.31 -10.22
C ILE A 178 -11.29 10.42 -11.27
N GLU A 179 -11.60 10.03 -12.51
CA GLU A 179 -11.94 10.98 -13.58
C GLU A 179 -13.13 11.86 -13.21
N VAL A 180 -14.08 11.30 -12.48
CA VAL A 180 -15.26 11.98 -11.97
C VAL A 180 -14.88 12.97 -10.87
N LEU A 181 -14.03 12.56 -9.94
CA LEU A 181 -13.54 13.46 -8.89
C LEU A 181 -12.83 14.67 -9.50
N GLY A 182 -11.98 14.46 -10.51
CA GLY A 182 -11.33 15.55 -11.22
C GLY A 182 -12.29 16.41 -12.05
N ALA A 183 -13.35 15.82 -12.60
CA ALA A 183 -14.40 16.57 -13.27
C ALA A 183 -15.10 17.54 -12.30
N PHE A 184 -15.33 17.10 -11.07
CA PHE A 184 -15.92 17.92 -10.03
C PHE A 184 -14.96 18.87 -9.33
N SER A 185 -13.66 18.91 -9.69
CA SER A 185 -12.76 19.93 -9.14
C SER A 185 -13.15 21.36 -9.53
N VAL A 186 -13.93 21.51 -10.61
CA VAL A 186 -14.53 22.79 -11.05
C VAL A 186 -15.62 23.24 -10.07
N LEU A 187 -16.30 22.28 -9.45
CA LEU A 187 -17.32 22.50 -8.44
C LEU A 187 -16.64 22.51 -7.07
N GLY A 188 -16.07 23.65 -6.68
CA GLY A 188 -15.27 23.76 -5.47
C GLY A 188 -15.90 23.05 -4.25
N PRO A 189 -15.12 22.33 -3.42
CA PRO A 189 -15.63 21.50 -2.33
C PRO A 189 -16.51 22.27 -1.32
N LYS A 190 -16.32 23.59 -1.20
CA LYS A 190 -17.07 24.48 -0.29
C LYS A 190 -18.54 24.67 -0.65
N ALA A 191 -18.96 24.33 -1.87
CA ALA A 191 -20.33 24.54 -2.32
C ALA A 191 -21.24 23.32 -2.10
N VAL A 192 -20.72 22.22 -1.53
CA VAL A 192 -21.49 21.02 -1.19
C VAL A 192 -21.88 21.07 0.29
N THR A 193 -22.79 21.95 0.67
CA THR A 193 -23.26 22.12 2.07
C THR A 193 -24.60 21.46 2.36
N SER A 194 -25.22 20.78 1.39
CA SER A 194 -26.59 20.27 1.50
C SER A 194 -26.67 18.76 1.23
N ASN A 195 -27.09 17.99 2.23
CA ASN A 195 -27.60 16.61 2.16
C ASN A 195 -26.77 15.64 1.27
N GLU A 196 -25.73 15.03 1.87
CA GLU A 196 -24.70 14.19 1.22
C GLU A 196 -25.27 13.07 0.34
N VAL A 197 -26.37 12.44 0.75
CA VAL A 197 -26.93 11.27 0.04
C VAL A 197 -27.47 11.64 -1.35
N THR A 198 -28.20 12.75 -1.46
CA THR A 198 -28.73 13.25 -2.74
C THR A 198 -27.64 13.72 -3.70
N ASN A 199 -26.56 14.30 -3.17
CA ASN A 199 -25.45 14.74 -4.00
C ASN A 199 -24.70 13.56 -4.58
N ILE A 200 -24.46 12.50 -3.80
CA ILE A 200 -23.76 11.31 -4.30
C ILE A 200 -24.56 10.65 -5.43
N SER A 201 -25.88 10.50 -5.31
CA SER A 201 -26.71 9.93 -6.39
C SER A 201 -26.75 10.82 -7.63
N MET A 202 -26.80 12.15 -7.46
CA MET A 202 -26.71 13.10 -8.58
C MET A 202 -25.35 13.01 -9.27
N LEU A 203 -24.25 13.03 -8.51
CA LEU A 203 -22.89 12.89 -9.04
C LEU A 203 -22.70 11.57 -9.80
N GLN A 204 -23.23 10.46 -9.28
CA GLN A 204 -23.22 9.16 -9.98
C GLN A 204 -24.07 9.19 -11.26
N THR A 205 -25.21 9.89 -11.24
CA THR A 205 -26.05 10.05 -12.43
C THR A 205 -25.36 10.88 -13.50
N LEU A 206 -24.71 11.98 -13.09
CA LEU A 206 -23.90 12.82 -13.98
C LEU A 206 -22.73 12.03 -14.56
N THR A 207 -22.03 11.25 -13.73
CA THR A 207 -20.95 10.36 -14.16
C THR A 207 -21.41 9.38 -15.24
N LYS A 208 -22.57 8.76 -15.06
CA LYS A 208 -23.12 7.79 -16.02
C LYS A 208 -23.60 8.47 -17.31
N LYS A 209 -24.08 9.71 -17.21
CA LYS A 209 -24.57 10.48 -18.37
C LYS A 209 -23.45 11.10 -19.18
N PHE A 210 -22.41 11.63 -18.53
CA PHE A 210 -21.26 12.23 -19.18
C PHE A 210 -20.32 11.15 -19.73
N VAL A 211 -20.42 10.89 -21.03
CA VAL A 211 -19.40 10.14 -21.76
C VAL A 211 -18.12 10.99 -21.82
N LYS A 212 -16.93 10.38 -21.83
CA LYS A 212 -15.61 11.07 -21.84
C LYS A 212 -15.54 12.31 -22.77
N ASN A 213 -16.21 12.27 -23.91
CA ASN A 213 -16.18 13.33 -24.92
C ASN A 213 -17.08 14.54 -24.59
N GLU A 214 -18.14 14.33 -23.81
CA GLU A 214 -19.05 15.41 -23.39
C GLU A 214 -18.41 16.31 -22.32
N TRP A 215 -17.39 15.80 -21.62
CA TRP A 215 -16.71 16.54 -20.57
C TRP A 215 -15.89 17.72 -21.08
N THR A 216 -15.18 17.54 -22.20
CA THR A 216 -14.43 18.62 -22.87
C THR A 216 -15.33 19.75 -23.29
N SER A 217 -16.50 19.40 -23.85
CA SER A 217 -17.49 20.39 -24.26
C SER A 217 -18.11 21.11 -23.05
N TYR A 218 -18.49 20.38 -22.00
CA TYR A 218 -18.93 20.99 -20.75
C TYR A 218 -17.90 21.96 -20.17
N LYS A 219 -16.63 21.56 -20.11
CA LYS A 219 -15.53 22.41 -19.62
C LYS A 219 -15.41 23.69 -20.42
N GLN A 220 -15.54 23.60 -21.75
CA GLN A 220 -15.54 24.77 -22.63
C GLN A 220 -16.73 25.70 -22.33
N HIS A 221 -17.92 25.16 -22.13
CA HIS A 221 -19.10 25.96 -21.80
C HIS A 221 -19.02 26.63 -20.43
N VAL A 222 -18.38 25.98 -19.45
CA VAL A 222 -18.14 26.59 -18.14
C VAL A 222 -17.10 27.71 -18.21
N LEU A 223 -16.05 27.57 -19.04
CA LEU A 223 -14.99 28.57 -19.13
C LEU A 223 -15.38 29.79 -19.99
N VAL A 224 -16.04 29.55 -21.12
CA VAL A 224 -16.28 30.57 -22.15
C VAL A 224 -17.70 30.58 -22.71
N GLY A 225 -18.53 29.59 -22.41
CA GLY A 225 -19.87 29.47 -22.98
C GLY A 225 -21.01 29.83 -22.02
N SER A 226 -22.17 29.22 -22.29
CA SER A 226 -23.46 29.48 -21.62
C SER A 226 -23.50 29.19 -20.11
N PHE A 227 -22.43 28.61 -19.56
CA PHE A 227 -22.32 28.25 -18.15
C PHE A 227 -21.39 29.16 -17.36
N LYS A 228 -20.68 30.08 -18.02
CA LYS A 228 -19.68 30.96 -17.40
C LYS A 228 -20.22 31.77 -16.20
N ASP A 229 -21.45 32.27 -16.31
CA ASP A 229 -22.06 33.14 -15.30
C ASP A 229 -22.99 32.40 -14.33
N LYS A 230 -23.07 31.07 -14.43
CA LYS A 230 -23.95 30.26 -13.58
C LYS A 230 -23.26 29.88 -12.28
N THR A 231 -24.00 29.98 -11.19
CA THR A 231 -23.56 29.46 -9.90
C THR A 231 -23.51 27.93 -9.92
N GLN A 232 -22.72 27.34 -9.02
CA GLN A 232 -22.63 25.88 -8.90
C GLN A 232 -23.98 25.21 -8.62
N ALA A 233 -24.84 25.85 -7.81
CA ALA A 233 -26.18 25.33 -7.54
C ALA A 233 -27.04 25.29 -8.82
N GLU A 234 -27.00 26.35 -9.63
CA GLU A 234 -27.71 26.41 -10.91
C GLU A 234 -27.17 25.39 -11.90
N LEU A 235 -25.85 25.18 -11.95
CA LEU A 235 -25.23 24.15 -12.79
C LEU A 235 -25.67 22.76 -12.38
N MET A 236 -25.62 22.44 -11.08
CA MET A 236 -26.07 21.14 -10.57
C MET A 236 -27.56 20.91 -10.85
N GLN A 237 -28.40 21.93 -10.70
CA GLN A 237 -29.83 21.82 -10.99
C GLN A 237 -30.11 21.65 -12.48
N LEU A 238 -29.38 22.36 -13.36
CA LEU A 238 -29.45 22.20 -14.80
C LEU A 238 -29.09 20.78 -15.22
N LEU A 239 -27.93 20.30 -14.76
CA LEU A 239 -27.38 18.99 -15.10
C LEU A 239 -28.23 17.84 -14.53
N ALA A 240 -28.82 18.02 -13.34
CA ALA A 240 -29.70 17.04 -12.72
C ALA A 240 -31.10 17.01 -13.35
N SER A 241 -31.58 18.11 -13.93
CA SER A 241 -32.89 18.13 -14.58
C SER A 241 -32.92 17.17 -15.77
N GLU A 242 -33.94 16.30 -15.82
CA GLU A 242 -34.18 15.40 -16.97
C GLU A 242 -34.33 16.17 -18.29
N LYS A 243 -34.71 17.45 -18.20
CA LYS A 243 -34.86 18.36 -19.33
C LYS A 243 -33.55 18.99 -19.79
N CYS A 244 -32.39 18.44 -19.42
CA CYS A 244 -31.12 18.90 -19.98
C CYS A 244 -31.11 18.62 -21.50
N LYS A 245 -31.63 19.57 -22.28
CA LYS A 245 -31.58 19.66 -23.75
C LYS A 245 -30.14 19.70 -24.29
N LEU A 246 -29.14 19.54 -23.43
CA LEU A 246 -27.72 19.39 -23.76
C LEU A 246 -27.49 18.33 -24.84
N ARG A 247 -28.31 17.27 -24.93
CA ARG A 247 -28.18 16.28 -26.02
C ARG A 247 -28.56 16.81 -27.41
N GLU A 248 -29.46 17.78 -27.50
CA GLU A 248 -29.99 18.22 -28.80
C GLU A 248 -29.31 19.49 -29.33
N GLY A 249 -28.80 20.35 -28.45
CA GLY A 249 -28.16 21.62 -28.86
C GLY A 249 -26.65 21.54 -29.10
N PHE A 250 -25.92 20.70 -28.36
CA PHE A 250 -24.45 20.71 -28.39
C PHE A 250 -23.82 20.00 -29.59
N PHE A 251 -24.54 19.08 -30.22
CA PHE A 251 -23.99 18.24 -31.30
C PHE A 251 -24.28 18.78 -32.70
N HIS A 252 -25.10 19.83 -32.83
CA HIS A 252 -25.44 20.41 -34.13
C HIS A 252 -24.55 21.60 -34.53
N ASP A 253 -23.85 22.25 -33.59
CA ASP A 253 -23.02 23.42 -33.90
C ASP A 253 -21.64 23.10 -34.49
N GLU A 254 -21.18 21.83 -34.50
CA GLU A 254 -19.89 21.44 -35.10
C GLU A 254 -19.97 20.92 -36.55
N GLN A 255 -21.16 20.82 -37.16
CA GLN A 255 -21.30 20.39 -38.57
C GLN A 255 -21.55 21.55 -39.56
N GLY A 256 -21.35 22.79 -39.12
CA GLY A 256 -21.79 23.99 -39.82
C GLY A 256 -20.69 24.94 -40.30
N GLU A 257 -19.44 24.50 -40.53
CA GLU A 257 -18.44 25.32 -41.24
C GLU A 257 -17.65 24.45 -42.22
N ASN A 258 -18.03 24.55 -43.50
CA ASN A 258 -17.21 24.24 -44.68
C ASN A 258 -16.87 25.57 -45.36
#